data_AF-R7UR28-F1
#
_entry.id   AF-R7UR28-F1
#
_cell.length_a   1.000
_cell.length_b   1.000
_cell.length_c   1.000
_cell.angle_alpha   90.00
_cell.angle_beta   90.00
_cell.angle_gamma   90.00
#
_symmetry.space_group_name_H-M   'P 1'
#
loop_
_entity.id
_entity.type
_entity.pdbx_description
1 polymer ?
#
loop_
_entity_poly.entity_id
_entity_poly.type
_entity_poly.pdbx_seq_one_letter_code
_entity_poly.pdbx_strand_id
1 'polypeptide(L)'
;MMMMMMMLLLLLLLLLMMMMMMMMIMIMVMMAADYVDIKPSPPVCCLENDINDIQISALQEIIRELEATYGVWVECSKVSLEYHLLSKGVIKMKHRHRSEKFKGYLKKVENGLKKLSRFDLPSVFKLLLSLCPRDPEDIEGLGVRLPSQQMFFFLMHRMHKAAELIHYLMENCINAYGALSQQVKLGIFVSFYMLHMSNVAGIWFILRAYMKSVQNLYCLIPDFAKSVKATQVPWVSEILPKNLDEFLPDTTPMEMLKSSPVTERLMSKIEGKTDSANFTEIKMEKIEDDLGESLCREELEKIVCKRKNKEVSAEGGKKMKMEASNMQTKEPDGSKRKTLKKKKKKKKNIVSK
;
A
#
# COMPACT_ATOMS: atom_id res chain seq x y z
N MET A 1 -38.08 -3.82 43.94
CA MET A 1 -37.63 -4.84 42.96
C MET A 1 -37.44 -4.26 41.55
N MET A 2 -38.44 -3.56 40.97
CA MET A 2 -38.30 -2.92 39.65
C MET A 2 -37.13 -1.92 39.54
N MET A 3 -36.93 -1.03 40.51
CA MET A 3 -35.80 -0.09 40.49
C MET A 3 -34.43 -0.78 40.49
N MET A 4 -34.28 -1.87 41.25
CA MET A 4 -33.05 -2.67 41.24
C MET A 4 -32.82 -3.33 39.88
N MET A 5 -33.86 -3.89 39.24
CA MET A 5 -33.74 -4.44 37.89
C MET A 5 -33.35 -3.38 36.86
N MET A 6 -33.96 -2.18 36.91
CA MET A 6 -33.60 -1.09 36.00
C MET A 6 -32.14 -0.65 36.18
N MET A 7 -31.66 -0.52 37.42
CA MET A 7 -30.27 -0.15 37.68
C MET A 7 -29.29 -1.23 37.19
N LEU A 8 -29.62 -2.51 37.39
CA LEU A 8 -28.78 -3.61 36.90
C LEU A 8 -28.72 -3.62 35.36
N LEU A 9 -29.83 -3.37 34.68
CA LEU A 9 -29.90 -3.28 33.22
C LEU A 9 -29.09 -2.09 32.68
N LEU A 10 -29.17 -0.94 33.34
CA LEU A 10 -28.41 0.26 32.95
C LEU A 10 -26.90 0.04 33.13
N LEU A 11 -26.50 -0.62 34.21
CA LEU A 11 -25.10 -0.99 34.46
C LEU A 11 -24.58 -1.98 33.41
N LEU A 12 -25.39 -2.97 33.03
CA LEU A 12 -25.05 -3.94 31.99
C LEU A 12 -24.89 -3.27 30.62
N LEU A 13 -25.77 -2.33 30.27
CA LEU A 13 -25.68 -1.53 29.04
C LEU A 13 -24.42 -0.66 29.01
N LEU A 14 -24.09 0.01 30.12
CA LEU A 14 -22.85 0.80 30.22
C LEU A 14 -21.60 -0.08 30.08
N LEU A 15 -21.58 -1.26 30.70
CA LEU A 15 -20.49 -2.22 30.55
C LEU A 15 -20.34 -2.70 29.10
N LEU A 16 -21.45 -3.01 28.43
CA LEU A 16 -21.45 -3.40 27.01
C LEU A 16 -20.92 -2.26 26.12
N MET A 17 -21.34 -1.00 26.35
CA MET A 17 -20.83 0.15 25.61
C MET A 17 -19.34 0.38 25.84
N MET A 18 -18.86 0.26 27.08
CA MET A 18 -17.43 0.36 27.39
C MET A 18 -16.62 -0.74 26.72
N MET A 19 -17.09 -1.99 26.72
CA MET A 19 -16.44 -3.09 26.02
C MET A 19 -16.37 -2.86 24.51
N MET A 20 -17.45 -2.35 23.90
CA MET A 20 -17.45 -2.01 22.47
C MET A 20 -16.47 -0.87 22.15
N MET A 21 -16.38 0.16 23.00
CA MET A 21 -15.40 1.24 22.83
C MET A 21 -13.97 0.75 22.97
N MET A 22 -13.66 -0.08 23.98
CA MET A 22 -12.32 -0.65 24.13
C MET A 22 -11.94 -1.56 22.95
N MET A 23 -12.88 -2.34 22.43
CA MET A 23 -12.66 -3.11 21.20
C MET A 23 -12.39 -2.20 20.00
N MET A 24 -13.13 -1.11 19.83
CA MET A 24 -12.86 -0.15 18.74
C MET A 24 -11.48 0.50 18.88
N ILE A 25 -11.10 0.95 20.08
CA ILE A 25 -9.79 1.54 20.34
C ILE A 25 -8.69 0.51 20.07
N MET A 26 -8.85 -0.73 20.55
CA MET A 26 -7.88 -1.80 20.31
C MET A 26 -7.78 -2.13 18.81
N ILE A 27 -8.88 -2.16 18.07
CA ILE A 27 -8.86 -2.33 16.61
C ILE A 27 -8.20 -1.13 15.91
N MET A 28 -8.42 0.10 16.37
CA MET A 28 -7.75 1.28 15.83
C MET A 28 -6.25 1.29 16.13
N VAL A 29 -5.85 0.90 17.34
CA VAL A 29 -4.44 0.77 17.75
C VAL A 29 -3.78 -0.40 17.03
N MET A 30 -4.44 -1.54 16.87
CA MET A 30 -3.93 -2.66 16.07
C MET A 30 -3.83 -2.30 14.59
N MET A 31 -4.79 -1.54 14.03
CA MET A 31 -4.68 -1.03 12.66
C MET A 31 -3.61 0.06 12.51
N ALA A 32 -3.23 0.74 13.60
CA ALA A 32 -2.12 1.68 13.64
C ALA A 32 -0.77 0.97 13.87
N ALA A 33 -0.74 -0.14 14.60
CA ALA A 33 0.44 -0.98 14.84
C ALA A 33 0.73 -1.95 13.68
N ASP A 34 -0.28 -2.25 12.86
CA ASP A 34 -0.15 -2.89 11.55
C ASP A 34 0.47 -1.94 10.50
N TYR A 35 0.84 -0.71 10.87
CA TYR A 35 1.89 -0.01 10.14
C TYR A 35 3.11 -0.90 10.24
N VAL A 36 3.37 -1.61 9.14
CA VAL A 36 4.64 -2.22 8.78
C VAL A 36 5.72 -1.45 9.52
N ASP A 37 6.52 -2.13 10.33
CA ASP A 37 7.55 -1.57 11.20
C ASP A 37 8.62 -0.90 10.31
N ILE A 38 8.25 0.25 9.76
CA ILE A 38 8.99 0.96 8.73
C ILE A 38 9.95 1.82 9.50
N LYS A 39 11.20 1.40 9.45
CA LYS A 39 12.29 2.15 10.04
C LYS A 39 12.27 3.57 9.48
N PRO A 40 12.55 4.57 10.33
CA PRO A 40 12.55 5.95 9.89
C PRO A 40 13.53 6.11 8.73
N SER A 41 13.15 6.95 7.76
CA SER A 41 14.02 7.30 6.65
C SER A 41 15.38 7.74 7.19
N PRO A 42 16.49 7.27 6.61
CA PRO A 42 17.79 7.85 6.91
C PRO A 42 17.76 9.35 6.60
N PRO A 43 18.66 10.14 7.22
CA PRO A 43 18.83 11.54 6.84
C PRO A 43 19.15 11.59 5.34
N VAL A 44 18.39 12.42 4.62
CA VAL A 44 18.58 12.61 3.18
C VAL A 44 19.91 13.33 2.99
N CYS A 45 20.90 12.61 2.48
CA CYS A 45 22.26 13.13 2.32
C CYS A 45 22.79 12.74 0.94
N CYS A 46 23.30 13.74 0.22
CA CYS A 46 24.13 13.51 -0.96
C CYS A 46 25.58 13.67 -0.56
N LEU A 47 26.41 12.71 -0.96
CA LEU A 47 27.84 12.72 -0.68
C LEU A 47 28.60 12.81 -1.99
N GLU A 48 29.71 13.55 -1.96
CA GLU A 48 30.61 13.68 -3.09
C GLU A 48 31.52 12.45 -3.15
N ASN A 49 31.37 11.68 -4.23
CA ASN A 49 32.12 10.47 -4.49
C ASN A 49 33.12 10.70 -5.61
N ASP A 50 34.26 10.03 -5.51
CA ASP A 50 35.32 10.10 -6.51
C ASP A 50 34.88 9.32 -7.76
N ILE A 51 35.00 9.93 -8.94
CA ILE A 51 34.51 9.35 -10.21
C ILE A 51 35.15 7.99 -10.49
N ASN A 52 36.42 7.81 -10.11
CA ASN A 52 37.18 6.59 -10.33
C ASN A 52 36.64 5.38 -9.57
N ASP A 53 35.93 5.61 -8.46
CA ASP A 53 35.40 4.53 -7.61
C ASP A 53 33.98 4.10 -8.01
N ILE A 54 33.30 4.89 -8.86
CA ILE A 54 31.90 4.65 -9.24
C ILE A 54 31.81 4.07 -10.64
N GLN A 55 31.09 2.96 -10.76
CA GLN A 55 30.69 2.42 -12.05
C GLN A 55 29.51 3.23 -12.62
N ILE A 56 29.79 4.23 -13.46
CA ILE A 56 28.77 5.11 -14.07
C ILE A 56 27.72 4.30 -14.87
N SER A 57 28.13 3.24 -15.57
CA SER A 57 27.22 2.36 -16.29
C SER A 57 26.19 1.69 -15.37
N ALA A 58 26.62 1.24 -14.20
CA ALA A 58 25.73 0.64 -13.19
C ALA A 58 24.76 1.68 -12.60
N LEU A 59 25.22 2.92 -12.38
CA LEU A 59 24.35 4.02 -11.95
C LEU A 59 23.26 4.31 -12.98
N GLN A 60 23.62 4.42 -14.26
CA GLN A 60 22.66 4.66 -15.34
C GLN A 60 21.66 3.52 -15.48
N GLU A 61 22.11 2.28 -15.33
CA GLU A 61 21.23 1.12 -15.34
C GLU A 61 20.24 1.13 -14.16
N ILE A 62 20.71 1.49 -12.95
CA ILE A 62 19.85 1.64 -11.78
C ILE A 62 18.84 2.77 -11.98
N ILE A 63 19.24 3.92 -12.50
CA ILE A 63 18.32 5.05 -12.77
C ILE A 63 17.25 4.60 -13.77
N ARG A 64 17.64 3.95 -14.86
CA ARG A 64 16.72 3.45 -15.88
C ARG A 64 15.72 2.45 -15.29
N GLU A 65 16.20 1.47 -14.51
CA GLU A 65 15.31 0.49 -13.89
C GLU A 65 14.42 1.15 -12.82
N LEU A 66 14.95 2.10 -12.06
CA LEU A 66 14.20 2.87 -11.06
C LEU A 66 13.06 3.68 -11.70
N GLU A 67 13.31 4.33 -12.84
CA GLU A 67 12.28 5.02 -13.63
C GLU A 67 11.25 4.03 -14.19
N ALA A 68 11.68 2.88 -14.71
CA ALA A 68 10.79 1.84 -15.19
C ALA A 68 9.88 1.30 -14.06
N THR A 69 10.45 0.98 -12.89
CA THR A 69 9.71 0.53 -11.70
C THR A 69 8.76 1.60 -11.19
N TYR A 70 9.20 2.85 -11.14
CA TYR A 70 8.35 3.98 -10.76
C TYR A 70 7.18 4.15 -11.74
N GLY A 71 7.44 4.06 -13.05
CA GLY A 71 6.42 4.09 -14.10
C GLY A 71 5.38 3.00 -13.92
N VAL A 72 5.80 1.75 -13.76
CA VAL A 72 4.91 0.61 -13.50
C VAL A 72 4.04 0.85 -12.27
N TRP A 73 4.61 1.38 -11.18
CA TRP A 73 3.88 1.65 -9.94
C TRP A 73 2.86 2.79 -10.07
N VAL A 74 3.22 3.86 -10.80
CA VAL A 74 2.35 5.04 -11.02
C VAL A 74 1.24 4.77 -12.02
N GLU A 75 1.55 4.11 -13.14
CA GLU A 75 0.59 3.81 -14.21
C GLU A 75 -0.51 2.85 -13.77
N CYS A 76 -0.29 2.11 -12.69
CA CYS A 76 -1.23 1.17 -12.12
C CYS A 76 -2.41 1.81 -11.36
N SER A 77 -2.93 2.91 -11.90
CA SER A 77 -4.36 3.24 -11.88
C SER A 77 -5.28 2.01 -12.01
N LYS A 78 -4.84 0.97 -12.74
CA LYS A 78 -5.48 -0.33 -12.88
C LYS A 78 -5.70 -1.05 -11.54
N VAL A 79 -4.72 -1.06 -10.64
CA VAL A 79 -4.91 -1.65 -9.28
C VAL A 79 -5.99 -0.90 -8.52
N SER A 80 -6.05 0.43 -8.68
CA SER A 80 -7.10 1.22 -8.06
C SER A 80 -8.48 0.82 -8.58
N LEU A 81 -8.64 0.65 -9.90
CA LEU A 81 -9.91 0.21 -10.49
C LEU A 81 -10.32 -1.18 -9.99
N GLU A 82 -9.40 -2.15 -10.05
CA GLU A 82 -9.68 -3.52 -9.60
C GLU A 82 -9.97 -3.58 -8.10
N TYR A 83 -9.28 -2.77 -7.29
CA TYR A 83 -9.57 -2.60 -5.87
C TYR A 83 -10.98 -2.06 -5.61
N HIS A 84 -11.41 -1.03 -6.36
CA HIS A 84 -12.76 -0.47 -6.21
C HIS A 84 -13.84 -1.50 -6.58
N LEU A 85 -13.62 -2.27 -7.64
CA LEU A 85 -14.53 -3.34 -8.04
C LEU A 85 -14.61 -4.42 -6.96
N LEU A 86 -13.46 -4.87 -6.44
CA LEU A 86 -13.38 -5.83 -5.34
C LEU A 86 -14.12 -5.32 -4.09
N SER A 87 -13.82 -4.10 -3.66
CA SER A 87 -14.39 -3.50 -2.45
C SER A 87 -15.91 -3.36 -2.54
N LYS A 88 -16.44 -2.89 -3.68
CA LYS A 88 -17.89 -2.87 -3.94
C LYS A 88 -18.50 -4.27 -3.85
N GLY A 89 -17.84 -5.26 -4.44
CA GLY A 89 -18.24 -6.66 -4.34
C GLY A 89 -18.32 -7.13 -2.90
N VAL A 90 -17.25 -6.97 -2.12
CA VAL A 90 -17.17 -7.40 -0.72
C VAL A 90 -18.27 -6.77 0.13
N ILE A 91 -18.62 -5.50 -0.13
CA ILE A 91 -19.72 -4.81 0.52
C ILE A 91 -21.07 -5.45 0.14
N LYS A 92 -21.34 -5.69 -1.15
CA LYS A 92 -22.57 -6.37 -1.60
C LYS A 92 -22.71 -7.77 -0.96
N MET A 93 -21.59 -8.45 -0.71
CA MET A 93 -21.55 -9.77 -0.05
C MET A 93 -21.73 -9.74 1.48
N LYS A 94 -21.84 -8.56 2.11
CA LYS A 94 -21.80 -8.43 3.57
C LYS A 94 -22.87 -9.29 4.26
N HIS A 95 -24.09 -9.31 3.72
CA HIS A 95 -25.23 -9.99 4.32
C HIS A 95 -25.48 -11.40 3.76
N ARG A 96 -25.35 -11.59 2.44
CA ARG A 96 -25.69 -12.87 1.77
C ARG A 96 -24.71 -14.02 2.02
N HIS A 97 -23.42 -13.73 2.21
CA HIS A 97 -22.37 -14.76 2.30
C HIS A 97 -21.55 -14.64 3.59
N ARG A 98 -22.21 -14.56 4.75
CA ARG A 98 -21.51 -14.28 6.03
C ARG A 98 -20.54 -15.40 6.45
N SER A 99 -20.89 -16.65 6.20
CA SER A 99 -20.13 -17.85 6.62
C SER A 99 -19.17 -18.37 5.55
N GLU A 100 -19.19 -17.79 4.36
CA GLU A 100 -18.45 -18.35 3.22
C GLU A 100 -16.96 -18.04 3.28
N LYS A 101 -16.13 -19.07 3.10
CA LYS A 101 -14.66 -18.96 3.18
C LYS A 101 -14.09 -18.01 2.14
N PHE A 102 -14.61 -18.01 0.91
CA PHE A 102 -14.11 -17.18 -0.18
C PHE A 102 -14.18 -15.68 0.16
N LYS A 103 -15.23 -15.24 0.87
CA LYS A 103 -15.37 -13.85 1.33
C LYS A 103 -14.26 -13.44 2.28
N GLY A 104 -13.82 -14.36 3.15
CA GLY A 104 -12.67 -14.14 4.03
C GLY A 104 -11.41 -13.82 3.25
N TYR A 105 -11.11 -14.59 2.20
CA TYR A 105 -9.96 -14.32 1.33
C TYR A 105 -10.11 -13.03 0.52
N LEU A 106 -11.28 -12.76 -0.05
CA LEU A 106 -11.52 -11.49 -0.77
C LEU A 106 -11.32 -10.27 0.13
N LYS A 107 -11.73 -10.34 1.41
CA LYS A 107 -11.48 -9.29 2.39
C LYS A 107 -10.00 -9.14 2.75
N LYS A 108 -9.24 -10.23 2.80
CA LYS A 108 -7.78 -10.18 2.99
C LYS A 108 -7.10 -9.50 1.80
N VAL A 109 -7.51 -9.83 0.56
CA VAL A 109 -7.03 -9.16 -0.66
C VAL A 109 -7.36 -7.67 -0.63
N GLU A 110 -8.62 -7.30 -0.32
CA GLU A 110 -9.04 -5.90 -0.19
C GLU A 110 -8.19 -5.14 0.84
N ASN A 111 -8.02 -5.69 2.03
CA ASN A 111 -7.22 -5.07 3.09
C ASN A 111 -5.75 -4.96 2.71
N GLY A 112 -5.17 -5.98 2.07
CA GLY A 112 -3.79 -5.95 1.62
C GLY A 112 -3.58 -4.92 0.51
N LEU A 113 -4.51 -4.79 -0.44
CA LEU A 113 -4.46 -3.75 -1.48
C LEU A 113 -4.54 -2.35 -0.87
N LYS A 114 -5.36 -2.18 0.17
CA LYS A 114 -5.43 -0.94 0.95
C LYS A 114 -4.14 -0.66 1.73
N LYS A 115 -3.44 -1.70 2.23
CA LYS A 115 -2.11 -1.56 2.84
C LYS A 115 -1.07 -1.17 1.78
N LEU A 116 -1.11 -1.81 0.61
CA LEU A 116 -0.20 -1.56 -0.51
C LEU A 116 -0.36 -0.14 -1.07
N SER A 117 -1.59 0.37 -1.17
CA SER A 117 -1.83 1.75 -1.64
C SER A 117 -1.36 2.83 -0.66
N ARG A 118 -1.23 2.49 0.62
CA ARG A 118 -0.61 3.35 1.65
C ARG A 118 0.89 3.18 1.73
N PHE A 119 1.44 2.17 1.05
CA PHE A 119 2.86 1.90 1.07
C PHE A 119 3.57 2.93 0.20
N ASP A 120 4.16 3.93 0.86
CA ASP A 120 4.82 5.06 0.21
C ASP A 120 6.19 4.68 -0.37
N LEU A 121 6.20 3.81 -1.37
CA LEU A 121 7.39 3.47 -2.18
C LEU A 121 7.60 4.47 -3.32
N PRO A 122 6.54 4.97 -4.01
CA PRO A 122 6.71 5.96 -5.09
C PRO A 122 7.42 7.24 -4.67
N SER A 123 7.14 7.75 -3.47
CA SER A 123 7.82 8.96 -2.99
C SER A 123 9.30 8.72 -2.74
N VAL A 124 9.69 7.51 -2.29
CA VAL A 124 11.10 7.14 -2.11
C VAL A 124 11.80 7.02 -3.46
N PHE A 125 11.17 6.38 -4.46
CA PHE A 125 11.69 6.34 -5.82
C PHE A 125 11.90 7.75 -6.39
N LYS A 126 10.89 8.61 -6.27
CA LYS A 126 10.94 9.99 -6.74
C LYS A 126 12.03 10.80 -6.04
N LEU A 127 12.19 10.61 -4.73
CA LEU A 127 13.25 11.24 -3.95
C LEU A 127 14.62 10.80 -4.48
N LEU A 128 14.88 9.51 -4.63
CA LEU A 128 16.16 9.01 -5.16
C LEU A 128 16.42 9.50 -6.58
N LEU A 129 15.42 9.46 -7.46
CA LEU A 129 15.52 9.99 -8.83
C LEU A 129 15.81 11.49 -8.89
N SER A 130 15.46 12.25 -7.85
CA SER A 130 15.76 13.69 -7.78
C SER A 130 17.17 13.99 -7.27
N LEU A 131 17.83 13.00 -6.68
CA LEU A 131 19.18 13.13 -6.10
C LEU A 131 20.25 12.50 -6.98
N CYS A 132 19.86 11.63 -7.92
CA CYS A 132 20.78 11.06 -8.90
C CYS A 132 21.00 12.01 -10.09
N PRO A 133 22.24 12.19 -10.56
CA PRO A 133 22.52 12.93 -11.79
C PRO A 133 21.92 12.19 -12.99
N ARG A 134 21.33 12.94 -13.92
CA ARG A 134 20.70 12.37 -15.13
C ARG A 134 21.55 12.56 -16.36
N ASP A 135 22.17 13.73 -16.46
CA ASP A 135 22.95 14.10 -17.62
C ASP A 135 24.41 13.73 -17.42
N PRO A 136 25.11 13.22 -18.45
CA PRO A 136 26.54 12.94 -18.37
C PRO A 136 27.36 14.17 -18.00
N GLU A 137 26.88 15.36 -18.36
CA GLU A 137 27.51 16.65 -18.06
C GLU A 137 27.53 16.94 -16.55
N ASP A 138 26.54 16.45 -15.78
CA ASP A 138 26.52 16.56 -14.32
C ASP A 138 27.61 15.69 -13.65
N ILE A 139 28.20 14.77 -14.41
CA ILE A 139 29.23 13.82 -13.98
C ILE A 139 30.64 14.37 -14.31
N GLU A 140 30.73 15.44 -15.12
CA GLU A 140 32.01 16.05 -15.51
C GLU A 140 32.52 17.01 -14.42
N GLY A 141 33.43 16.53 -13.56
CA GLY A 141 34.01 17.33 -12.46
C GLY A 141 35.02 16.56 -11.61
N LEU A 142 35.41 17.10 -10.45
CA LEU A 142 36.26 16.40 -9.46
C LEU A 142 35.50 15.37 -8.61
N GLY A 143 34.17 15.31 -8.71
CA GLY A 143 33.35 14.38 -7.94
C GLY A 143 31.87 14.41 -8.31
N VAL A 144 31.17 13.30 -8.06
CA VAL A 144 29.74 13.14 -8.32
C VAL A 144 28.97 13.13 -7.01
N ARG A 145 27.94 13.97 -6.90
CA ARG A 145 27.03 13.94 -5.76
C ARG A 145 26.00 12.83 -5.96
N LEU A 146 26.07 11.80 -5.13
CA LEU A 146 25.12 10.69 -5.14
C LEU A 146 24.42 10.56 -3.78
N PRO A 147 23.22 9.96 -3.75
CA PRO A 147 22.59 9.53 -2.50
C PRO A 147 23.55 8.68 -1.66
N SER A 148 23.52 8.81 -0.34
CA SER A 148 24.38 7.99 0.52
C SER A 148 24.04 6.49 0.41
N GLN A 149 25.01 5.63 0.74
CA GLN A 149 24.81 4.17 0.80
C GLN A 149 23.57 3.78 1.63
N GLN A 150 23.33 4.47 2.74
CA GLN A 150 22.17 4.24 3.61
C GLN A 150 20.83 4.50 2.91
N MET A 151 20.77 5.43 1.96
CA MET A 151 19.55 5.68 1.19
C MET A 151 19.24 4.52 0.23
N PHE A 152 20.26 3.90 -0.36
CA PHE A 152 20.10 2.70 -1.18
C PHE A 152 19.65 1.50 -0.35
N PHE A 153 20.25 1.28 0.83
CA PHE A 153 19.78 0.23 1.76
C PHE A 153 18.38 0.50 2.29
N PHE A 154 18.01 1.76 2.50
CA PHE A 154 16.64 2.13 2.84
C PHE A 154 15.68 1.76 1.72
N LEU A 155 16.02 2.09 0.48
CA LEU A 155 15.21 1.69 -0.67
C LEU A 155 15.06 0.17 -0.75
N MET A 156 16.16 -0.58 -0.62
CA MET A 156 16.12 -2.04 -0.58
C MET A 156 15.21 -2.56 0.53
N HIS A 157 15.34 -2.06 1.75
CA HIS A 157 14.48 -2.47 2.85
C HIS A 157 12.99 -2.21 2.55
N ARG A 158 12.67 -1.04 1.98
CA ARG A 158 11.30 -0.70 1.57
C ARG A 158 10.79 -1.63 0.48
N MET A 159 11.63 -1.95 -0.52
CA MET A 159 11.29 -2.90 -1.57
C MET A 159 11.08 -4.32 -1.04
N HIS A 160 11.91 -4.77 -0.09
CA HIS A 160 11.73 -6.06 0.55
C HIS A 160 10.39 -6.16 1.30
N LYS A 161 10.03 -5.13 2.08
CA LYS A 161 8.71 -5.06 2.74
C LYS A 161 7.55 -4.97 1.74
N ALA A 162 7.74 -4.28 0.62
CA ALA A 162 6.76 -4.29 -0.47
C ALA A 162 6.60 -5.69 -1.08
N ALA A 163 7.72 -6.40 -1.30
CA ALA A 163 7.72 -7.76 -1.81
C ALA A 163 6.98 -8.72 -0.86
N GLU A 164 7.27 -8.71 0.45
CA GLU A 164 6.54 -9.51 1.45
C GLU A 164 5.02 -9.28 1.37
N LEU A 165 4.59 -8.01 1.27
CA LEU A 165 3.18 -7.66 1.16
C LEU A 165 2.56 -8.12 -0.16
N ILE A 166 3.26 -7.95 -1.28
CA ILE A 166 2.81 -8.38 -2.61
C ILE A 166 2.69 -9.91 -2.66
N HIS A 167 3.68 -10.63 -2.12
CA HIS A 167 3.66 -12.08 -2.04
C HIS A 167 2.45 -12.58 -1.24
N TYR A 168 2.25 -12.04 -0.03
CA TYR A 168 1.07 -12.32 0.79
C TYR A 168 -0.24 -12.07 0.02
N LEU A 169 -0.33 -10.96 -0.71
CA LEU A 169 -1.50 -10.64 -1.53
C LEU A 169 -1.72 -11.65 -2.66
N MET A 170 -0.65 -12.06 -3.35
CA MET A 170 -0.71 -13.05 -4.43
C MET A 170 -1.21 -14.41 -3.90
N GLU A 171 -0.72 -14.87 -2.75
CA GLU A 171 -1.21 -16.11 -2.12
C GLU A 171 -2.70 -16.01 -1.77
N ASN A 172 -3.15 -14.88 -1.22
CA ASN A 172 -4.57 -14.67 -0.91
C ASN A 172 -5.44 -14.60 -2.16
N CYS A 173 -4.92 -14.08 -3.28
CA CYS A 173 -5.61 -14.11 -4.57
C CYS A 173 -5.79 -15.56 -5.07
N ILE A 174 -4.76 -16.39 -4.99
CA ILE A 174 -4.84 -17.81 -5.37
C ILE A 174 -5.87 -18.54 -4.51
N ASN A 175 -5.82 -18.34 -3.18
CA ASN A 175 -6.79 -18.93 -2.26
C ASN A 175 -8.23 -18.46 -2.52
N ALA A 176 -8.42 -17.17 -2.80
CA ALA A 176 -9.73 -16.62 -3.17
C ALA A 176 -10.24 -17.25 -4.47
N TYR A 177 -9.39 -17.36 -5.49
CA TYR A 177 -9.74 -17.95 -6.77
C TYR A 177 -10.13 -19.42 -6.63
N GLY A 178 -9.35 -20.21 -5.88
CA GLY A 178 -9.67 -21.61 -5.60
C GLY A 178 -11.01 -21.78 -4.87
N ALA A 179 -11.27 -20.95 -3.85
CA ALA A 179 -12.54 -20.97 -3.13
C ALA A 179 -13.73 -20.56 -4.01
N LEU A 180 -13.57 -19.57 -4.88
CA LEU A 180 -14.61 -19.17 -5.85
C LEU A 180 -14.87 -20.25 -6.90
N SER A 181 -13.81 -20.92 -7.40
CA SER A 181 -13.94 -22.01 -8.36
C SER A 181 -14.77 -23.17 -7.78
N GLN A 182 -14.62 -23.46 -6.49
CA GLN A 182 -15.48 -24.45 -5.81
C GLN A 182 -16.95 -24.04 -5.82
N GLN A 183 -17.25 -22.75 -5.63
CA GLN A 183 -18.63 -22.24 -5.66
C GLN A 183 -19.23 -22.29 -7.07
N VAL A 184 -18.44 -21.98 -8.10
CA VAL A 184 -18.87 -22.15 -9.51
C VAL A 184 -19.26 -23.59 -9.81
N LYS A 185 -18.50 -24.58 -9.29
CA LYS A 185 -18.81 -26.00 -9.46
C LYS A 185 -20.12 -26.42 -8.79
N LEU A 186 -20.60 -25.69 -7.78
CA LEU A 186 -21.91 -25.93 -7.18
C LEU A 186 -23.06 -25.41 -8.04
N GLY A 187 -22.78 -24.62 -9.09
CA GLY A 187 -23.77 -24.15 -10.06
C GLY A 187 -24.66 -23.00 -9.59
N ILE A 188 -24.48 -22.51 -8.37
CA ILE A 188 -25.27 -21.41 -7.81
C ILE A 188 -24.56 -20.08 -8.12
N PHE A 189 -25.28 -19.04 -8.53
CA PHE A 189 -24.74 -17.69 -8.78
C PHE A 189 -23.45 -17.65 -9.64
N VAL A 190 -23.38 -18.49 -10.68
CA VAL A 190 -22.15 -18.68 -11.50
C VAL A 190 -21.60 -17.36 -12.03
N SER A 191 -22.46 -16.50 -12.60
CA SER A 191 -22.06 -15.20 -13.15
C SER A 191 -21.37 -14.31 -12.10
N PHE A 192 -21.86 -14.34 -10.86
CA PHE A 192 -21.31 -13.56 -9.76
C PHE A 192 -19.92 -14.07 -9.35
N TYR A 193 -19.74 -15.39 -9.21
CA TYR A 193 -18.45 -15.95 -8.85
C TYR A 193 -17.42 -15.79 -9.97
N MET A 194 -17.83 -15.93 -11.23
CA MET A 194 -16.98 -15.70 -12.39
C MET A 194 -16.47 -14.25 -12.46
N LEU A 195 -17.33 -13.27 -12.16
CA LEU A 195 -16.93 -11.86 -12.07
C LEU A 195 -15.81 -11.67 -11.02
N HIS A 196 -15.98 -12.25 -9.83
CA HIS A 196 -14.97 -12.15 -8.78
C HIS A 196 -13.69 -12.93 -9.11
N MET A 197 -13.79 -14.09 -9.76
CA MET A 197 -12.61 -14.83 -10.23
C MET A 197 -11.81 -14.01 -11.24
N SER A 198 -12.49 -13.35 -12.18
CA SER A 198 -11.85 -12.46 -13.17
C SER A 198 -11.15 -11.28 -12.49
N ASN A 199 -11.82 -10.62 -11.54
CA ASN A 199 -11.25 -9.49 -10.79
C ASN A 199 -10.01 -9.92 -9.96
N VAL A 200 -10.10 -11.03 -9.23
CA VAL A 200 -8.96 -11.57 -8.46
C VAL A 200 -7.79 -11.98 -9.35
N ALA A 201 -8.06 -12.59 -10.50
CA ALA A 201 -7.02 -12.94 -11.47
C ALA A 201 -6.34 -11.69 -12.05
N GLY A 202 -7.12 -10.65 -12.37
CA GLY A 202 -6.60 -9.35 -12.81
C GLY A 202 -5.69 -8.71 -11.76
N ILE A 203 -6.12 -8.69 -10.50
CA ILE A 203 -5.32 -8.20 -9.37
C ILE A 203 -3.99 -8.98 -9.26
N TRP A 204 -4.07 -10.32 -9.27
CA TRP A 204 -2.89 -11.17 -9.17
C TRP A 204 -1.87 -10.91 -10.29
N PHE A 205 -2.35 -10.74 -11.52
CA PHE A 205 -1.48 -10.46 -12.67
C PHE A 205 -0.73 -9.13 -12.50
N ILE A 206 -1.42 -8.08 -12.04
CA ILE A 206 -0.80 -6.78 -11.80
C ILE A 206 0.22 -6.87 -10.65
N LEU A 207 -0.13 -7.56 -9.56
CA LEU A 207 0.79 -7.79 -8.44
C LEU A 207 2.06 -8.53 -8.87
N ARG A 208 1.95 -9.50 -9.78
CA ARG A 208 3.12 -10.20 -10.33
C ARG A 208 4.02 -9.26 -11.14
N ALA A 209 3.43 -8.37 -11.94
CA ALA A 209 4.19 -7.37 -12.68
C ALA A 209 4.95 -6.43 -11.73
N TYR A 210 4.33 -6.02 -10.62
CA TYR A 210 5.00 -5.25 -9.57
C TYR A 210 6.16 -6.00 -8.94
N MET A 211 5.93 -7.25 -8.53
CA MET A 211 6.98 -8.05 -7.89
C MET A 211 8.19 -8.19 -8.81
N LYS A 212 7.96 -8.49 -10.10
CA LYS A 212 9.06 -8.64 -11.07
C LYS A 212 9.88 -7.35 -11.22
N SER A 213 9.22 -6.20 -11.31
CA SER A 213 9.94 -4.92 -11.42
C SER A 213 10.69 -4.56 -10.13
N VAL A 214 10.10 -4.83 -8.96
CA VAL A 214 10.78 -4.66 -7.67
C VAL A 214 11.99 -5.57 -7.55
N GLN A 215 11.88 -6.84 -7.97
CA GLN A 215 12.95 -7.82 -7.93
C GLN A 215 14.12 -7.41 -8.83
N ASN A 216 13.86 -7.01 -10.08
CA ASN A 216 14.89 -6.53 -11.00
C ASN A 216 15.70 -5.39 -10.38
N LEU A 217 15.02 -4.34 -9.89
CA LEU A 217 15.66 -3.19 -9.26
C LEU A 217 16.42 -3.58 -8.00
N TYR A 218 15.84 -4.46 -7.17
CA TYR A 218 16.44 -4.93 -5.93
C TYR A 218 17.77 -5.65 -6.16
N CYS A 219 17.89 -6.46 -7.21
CA CYS A 219 19.12 -7.19 -7.52
C CYS A 219 20.26 -6.29 -8.01
N LEU A 220 19.98 -5.11 -8.57
CA LEU A 220 20.99 -4.19 -9.10
C LEU A 220 21.65 -3.31 -8.01
N ILE A 221 20.91 -2.98 -6.96
CA ILE A 221 21.36 -2.01 -5.93
C ILE A 221 22.49 -2.51 -5.02
N PRO A 222 22.57 -3.77 -4.55
CA PRO A 222 23.52 -4.18 -3.52
C PRO A 222 24.99 -3.94 -3.88
N ASP A 223 25.37 -4.21 -5.13
CA ASP A 223 26.75 -4.07 -5.56
C ASP A 223 27.11 -2.62 -5.82
N PHE A 224 26.18 -1.85 -6.37
CA PHE A 224 26.34 -0.40 -6.52
C PHE A 224 26.39 0.33 -5.17
N ALA A 225 25.55 -0.04 -4.21
CA ALA A 225 25.51 0.59 -2.90
C ALA A 225 26.83 0.44 -2.14
N LYS A 226 27.62 -0.61 -2.41
CA LYS A 226 28.95 -0.81 -1.80
C LYS A 226 30.00 0.17 -2.34
N SER A 227 29.88 0.64 -3.57
CA SER A 227 30.82 1.61 -4.15
C SER A 227 30.53 3.06 -3.76
N VAL A 228 29.39 3.32 -3.12
CA VAL A 228 28.98 4.67 -2.69
C VAL A 228 29.42 4.95 -1.26
N LYS A 229 29.86 6.19 -0.97
CA LYS A 229 30.26 6.59 0.39
C LYS A 229 29.11 6.42 1.39
N ALA A 230 29.48 5.88 2.55
CA ALA A 230 28.58 5.73 3.68
C ALA A 230 28.54 6.99 4.53
N THR A 231 27.37 7.30 5.08
CA THR A 231 27.24 8.28 6.17
C THR A 231 27.83 7.71 7.47
N GLN A 232 28.32 8.58 8.36
CA GLN A 232 28.83 8.18 9.68
C GLN A 232 27.75 7.58 10.61
N VAL A 233 26.48 7.85 10.31
CA VAL A 233 25.36 7.32 11.09
C VAL A 233 25.08 5.89 10.61
N PRO A 234 25.25 4.87 11.49
CA PRO A 234 24.86 3.52 11.16
C PRO A 234 23.34 3.46 11.01
N TRP A 235 22.87 3.16 9.81
CA TRP A 235 21.46 2.94 9.54
C TRP A 235 21.26 1.43 9.36
N VAL A 236 20.77 0.80 10.43
CA VAL A 236 20.22 -0.56 10.50
C VAL A 236 21.10 -1.68 9.91
N SER A 237 21.63 -2.51 10.80
CA SER A 237 22.42 -3.71 10.49
C SER A 237 21.57 -4.95 10.15
N GLU A 238 20.37 -4.79 9.59
CA GLU A 238 19.60 -5.96 9.17
C GLU A 238 20.24 -6.58 7.93
N ILE A 239 20.53 -7.87 8.02
CA ILE A 239 21.00 -8.67 6.90
C ILE A 239 19.83 -8.75 5.92
N LEU A 240 19.82 -7.84 4.95
CA LEU A 240 18.87 -7.91 3.83
C LEU A 240 19.21 -9.15 2.99
N PRO A 241 18.20 -9.91 2.52
CA PRO A 241 18.44 -11.02 1.62
C PRO A 241 19.13 -10.52 0.35
N LYS A 242 19.99 -11.34 -0.25
CA LYS A 242 20.71 -10.93 -1.47
C LYS A 242 19.76 -10.76 -2.65
N ASN A 243 18.77 -11.64 -2.77
CA ASN A 243 17.79 -11.67 -3.83
C ASN A 243 16.37 -11.78 -3.26
N LEU A 244 15.38 -11.45 -4.10
CA LEU A 244 13.95 -11.63 -3.80
C LEU A 244 13.35 -12.85 -4.53
N ASP A 245 14.19 -13.76 -5.04
CA ASP A 245 13.77 -14.90 -5.87
C ASP A 245 12.78 -15.82 -5.13
N GLU A 246 12.91 -15.93 -3.81
CA GLU A 246 12.01 -16.70 -2.95
C GLU A 246 10.55 -16.21 -3.00
N PHE A 247 10.32 -14.92 -3.30
CA PHE A 247 8.98 -14.33 -3.33
C PHE A 247 8.24 -14.53 -4.65
N LEU A 248 8.94 -14.89 -5.72
CA LEU A 248 8.37 -15.08 -7.04
C LEU A 248 8.55 -16.55 -7.46
N PRO A 249 7.72 -17.48 -6.93
CA PRO A 249 7.78 -18.86 -7.41
C PRO A 249 7.49 -18.88 -8.92
N ASP A 250 8.30 -19.62 -9.68
CA ASP A 250 8.17 -19.77 -11.13
C ASP A 250 6.81 -20.34 -11.56
N THR A 251 6.12 -20.98 -10.62
CA THR A 251 4.87 -21.68 -10.82
C THR A 251 3.71 -20.74 -11.13
N THR A 252 3.03 -21.00 -12.23
CA THR A 252 1.81 -20.25 -12.61
C THR A 252 0.65 -20.59 -11.66
N PRO A 253 -0.36 -19.71 -11.50
CA PRO A 253 -1.53 -20.00 -10.66
C PRO A 253 -2.23 -21.28 -11.06
N MET A 254 -2.26 -21.59 -12.35
CA MET A 254 -2.87 -22.80 -12.88
C MET A 254 -2.16 -24.07 -12.40
N GLU A 255 -0.84 -24.02 -12.29
CA GLU A 255 -0.02 -25.13 -11.76
C GLU A 255 -0.15 -25.22 -10.24
N MET A 256 -0.21 -24.09 -9.52
CA MET A 256 -0.50 -24.07 -8.08
C MET A 256 -1.89 -24.60 -7.72
N LEU A 257 -2.89 -24.36 -8.59
CA LEU A 257 -4.22 -24.95 -8.46
C LEU A 257 -4.24 -26.45 -8.74
N LYS A 258 -3.31 -26.97 -9.55
CA LYS A 258 -3.19 -28.41 -9.83
C LYS A 258 -2.46 -29.15 -8.69
N SER A 259 -1.48 -28.51 -8.05
CA SER A 259 -0.66 -29.12 -6.99
C SER A 259 -1.26 -29.07 -5.59
N SER A 260 -2.39 -28.39 -5.39
CA SER A 260 -3.04 -28.37 -4.08
C SER A 260 -3.68 -29.74 -3.76
N PRO A 261 -3.38 -30.36 -2.61
CA PRO A 261 -3.96 -31.66 -2.24
C PRO A 261 -5.50 -31.59 -2.07
N VAL A 262 -6.06 -30.39 -1.93
CA VAL A 262 -7.51 -30.15 -1.90
C VAL A 262 -8.14 -30.31 -3.28
N THR A 263 -7.48 -29.82 -4.34
CA THR A 263 -7.95 -29.97 -5.73
C THR A 263 -7.72 -31.38 -6.25
N GLU A 264 -6.62 -32.04 -5.89
CA GLU A 264 -6.32 -33.41 -6.28
C GLU A 264 -7.33 -34.43 -5.70
N ARG A 265 -7.73 -34.26 -4.42
CA ARG A 265 -8.82 -35.04 -3.80
C ARG A 265 -10.20 -34.78 -4.39
N LEU A 266 -10.41 -33.63 -5.04
CA LEU A 266 -11.68 -33.27 -5.67
C LEU A 266 -11.75 -33.73 -7.13
N MET A 267 -10.64 -33.67 -7.89
CA MET A 267 -10.60 -34.14 -9.27
C MET A 267 -10.67 -35.67 -9.34
N SER A 268 -9.98 -36.38 -8.45
CA SER A 268 -10.11 -37.84 -8.31
C SER A 268 -11.53 -38.31 -7.93
N LYS A 269 -12.35 -37.45 -7.32
CA LYS A 269 -13.75 -37.73 -7.01
C LYS A 269 -14.70 -37.51 -8.20
N ILE A 270 -14.30 -36.69 -9.16
CA ILE A 270 -15.08 -36.38 -10.37
C ILE A 270 -14.80 -37.42 -11.45
N GLU A 271 -13.54 -37.84 -11.59
CA GLU A 271 -13.14 -38.86 -12.58
C GLU A 271 -13.67 -40.27 -12.26
N GLY A 272 -14.10 -40.53 -11.02
CA GLY A 272 -14.70 -41.80 -10.62
C GLY A 272 -16.22 -41.91 -10.80
N LYS A 273 -16.93 -40.89 -11.32
CA LYS A 273 -18.40 -40.87 -11.36
C LYS A 273 -19.04 -40.27 -12.63
N THR A 274 -18.31 -40.12 -13.72
CA THR A 274 -18.89 -39.70 -15.00
C THR A 274 -19.24 -40.90 -15.89
N ASP A 275 -20.35 -41.58 -15.55
CA ASP A 275 -21.17 -42.21 -16.57
C ASP A 275 -21.93 -41.08 -17.30
N SER A 276 -21.38 -40.73 -18.45
CA SER A 276 -21.87 -39.69 -19.35
C SER A 276 -23.08 -40.19 -20.13
N ALA A 277 -24.28 -39.99 -19.59
CA ALA A 277 -25.53 -39.93 -20.34
C ALA A 277 -26.60 -39.31 -19.43
N ASN A 278 -27.33 -38.32 -19.94
CA ASN A 278 -28.39 -37.57 -19.25
C ASN A 278 -27.93 -36.34 -18.46
N PHE A 279 -27.24 -35.41 -19.13
CA PHE A 279 -27.33 -34.01 -18.73
C PHE A 279 -28.57 -33.41 -19.41
N THR A 280 -29.72 -33.57 -18.75
CA THR A 280 -30.99 -32.95 -19.14
C THR A 280 -30.84 -31.43 -19.22
N GLU A 281 -31.33 -30.92 -20.33
CA GLU A 281 -31.69 -29.54 -20.65
C GLU A 281 -32.21 -28.78 -19.41
N ILE A 282 -31.31 -28.04 -18.75
CA ILE A 282 -31.68 -27.09 -17.69
C ILE A 282 -32.37 -25.92 -18.40
N LYS A 283 -33.70 -25.93 -18.38
CA LYS A 283 -34.51 -24.73 -18.68
C LYS A 283 -34.03 -23.63 -17.74
N MET A 284 -33.34 -22.63 -18.29
CA MET A 284 -33.10 -21.37 -17.60
C MET A 284 -34.45 -20.67 -17.45
N GLU A 285 -35.15 -20.96 -16.35
CA GLU A 285 -36.19 -20.08 -15.85
C GLU A 285 -35.54 -18.72 -15.60
N LYS A 286 -36.19 -17.65 -16.09
CA LYS A 286 -35.77 -16.27 -15.85
C LYS A 286 -35.89 -16.00 -14.35
N ILE A 287 -34.87 -16.35 -13.60
CA ILE A 287 -34.64 -15.82 -12.27
C ILE A 287 -34.22 -14.36 -12.51
N GLU A 288 -35.18 -13.44 -12.39
CA GLU A 288 -34.90 -12.01 -12.17
C GLU A 288 -34.23 -11.89 -10.79
N ASP A 289 -33.00 -12.39 -10.69
CA ASP A 289 -32.11 -11.99 -9.64
C ASP A 289 -31.86 -10.50 -9.89
N ASP A 290 -32.43 -9.66 -9.03
CA ASP A 290 -32.11 -8.25 -8.87
C ASP A 290 -30.62 -8.12 -8.51
N LEU A 291 -29.78 -8.33 -9.52
CA LEU A 291 -28.35 -8.09 -9.58
C LEU A 291 -28.19 -6.59 -9.76
N GLY A 292 -28.67 -5.81 -8.78
CA GLY A 292 -28.89 -4.37 -8.87
C GLY A 292 -27.79 -3.62 -9.63
N GLU A 293 -28.26 -2.70 -10.48
CA GLU A 293 -27.53 -1.82 -11.42
C GLU A 293 -26.22 -2.39 -11.97
N SER A 294 -26.24 -2.76 -13.26
CA SER A 294 -25.06 -3.10 -14.04
C SER A 294 -24.04 -1.97 -13.98
N LEU A 295 -22.97 -2.16 -13.21
CA LEU A 295 -21.86 -1.21 -13.14
C LEU A 295 -21.06 -1.30 -14.44
N CYS A 296 -21.30 -0.37 -15.36
CA CYS A 296 -20.52 -0.29 -16.58
C CYS A 296 -19.10 0.18 -16.26
N ARG A 297 -18.07 -0.47 -16.84
CA ARG A 297 -16.65 -0.16 -16.59
C ARG A 297 -16.32 1.32 -16.85
N GLU A 298 -16.99 1.89 -17.85
CA GLU A 298 -16.87 3.29 -18.27
C GLU A 298 -17.34 4.28 -17.19
N GLU A 299 -18.35 3.94 -16.39
CA GLU A 299 -18.79 4.80 -15.27
C GLU A 299 -17.82 4.78 -14.10
N LEU A 300 -17.21 3.61 -13.84
CA LEU A 300 -16.17 3.47 -12.83
C LEU A 300 -14.91 4.28 -13.19
N GLU A 301 -14.49 4.26 -14.45
CA GLU A 301 -13.37 5.07 -14.94
C GLU A 301 -13.65 6.57 -14.80
N LYS A 302 -14.87 7.02 -15.12
CA LYS A 302 -15.30 8.42 -14.90
C LYS A 302 -15.23 8.83 -13.42
N ILE A 303 -15.58 7.93 -12.49
CA ILE A 303 -15.51 8.20 -11.04
C ILE A 303 -14.04 8.30 -10.57
N VAL A 304 -13.16 7.42 -11.05
CA VAL A 304 -11.74 7.44 -10.69
C VAL A 304 -11.06 8.72 -11.19
N CYS A 305 -11.34 9.15 -12.42
CA CYS A 305 -10.81 10.40 -12.98
C CYS A 305 -11.33 11.64 -12.24
N LYS A 306 -12.61 11.68 -11.83
CA LYS A 306 -13.16 12.80 -11.05
C LYS A 306 -12.51 12.97 -9.67
N ARG A 307 -12.07 11.89 -9.02
CA ARG A 307 -11.36 11.97 -7.73
C ARG A 307 -9.95 12.52 -7.87
N LYS A 308 -9.19 12.09 -8.89
CA LYS A 308 -7.84 12.61 -9.15
C LYS A 308 -7.83 14.13 -9.37
N ASN A 309 -8.79 14.68 -10.12
CA ASN A 309 -8.87 16.13 -10.35
C ASN A 309 -9.23 16.91 -9.07
N LYS A 310 -9.93 16.30 -8.12
CA LYS A 310 -10.34 16.94 -6.87
C LYS A 310 -9.21 17.00 -5.84
N GLU A 311 -8.32 16.02 -5.81
CA GLU A 311 -7.11 16.04 -4.97
C GLU A 311 -6.07 17.04 -5.49
N VAL A 312 -5.86 17.11 -6.81
CA VAL A 312 -4.96 18.11 -7.43
C VAL A 312 -5.46 19.56 -7.20
N SER A 313 -6.78 19.78 -7.21
CA SER A 313 -7.35 21.10 -6.92
C SER A 313 -7.30 21.47 -5.42
N ALA A 314 -7.17 20.51 -4.51
CA ALA A 314 -7.07 20.77 -3.07
C ALA A 314 -5.63 21.12 -2.64
N GLU A 315 -4.61 20.61 -3.34
CA GLU A 315 -3.21 20.99 -3.10
C GLU A 315 -2.84 22.34 -3.74
N GLY A 316 -3.45 22.71 -4.88
CA GLY A 316 -3.24 24.03 -5.50
C GLY A 316 -3.81 25.22 -4.70
N GLY A 317 -4.87 24.99 -3.92
CA GLY A 317 -5.57 26.05 -3.16
C GLY A 317 -4.86 26.53 -1.89
N LYS A 318 -3.86 25.80 -1.38
CA LYS A 318 -3.10 26.19 -0.18
C LYS A 318 -1.88 27.06 -0.47
N LYS A 319 -1.44 27.18 -1.73
CA LYS A 319 -0.26 27.98 -2.09
C LYS A 319 -0.58 29.45 -2.42
N MET A 320 -1.84 29.80 -2.67
CA MET A 320 -2.25 31.17 -3.07
C MET A 320 -2.70 32.08 -1.91
N LYS A 321 -2.61 31.65 -0.64
CA LYS A 321 -3.06 32.44 0.51
C LYS A 321 -1.95 32.94 1.45
N MET A 322 -0.66 32.74 1.09
CA MET A 322 0.48 33.25 1.87
C MET A 322 1.27 34.40 1.22
N GLU A 323 0.93 34.84 0.00
CA GLU A 323 1.64 35.94 -0.69
C GLU A 323 0.90 37.28 -0.68
N ALA A 324 -0.20 37.41 0.06
CA ALA A 324 -0.99 38.65 0.13
C ALA A 324 -0.77 39.48 1.42
N SER A 325 0.34 39.27 2.14
CA SER A 325 0.65 40.06 3.34
C SER A 325 2.14 40.37 3.45
N ASN A 326 2.74 40.98 2.44
CA ASN A 326 3.99 41.71 2.64
C ASN A 326 4.18 42.80 1.58
N MET A 327 3.54 43.96 1.77
CA MET A 327 3.93 45.17 1.07
C MET A 327 3.57 46.43 1.87
N GLN A 328 4.61 47.24 2.10
CA GLN A 328 4.61 48.68 2.42
C GLN A 328 4.33 49.14 3.86
N THR A 329 5.39 49.57 4.55
CA THR A 329 5.57 51.00 4.85
C THR A 329 7.06 51.35 5.01
N LYS A 330 7.48 52.41 4.31
CA LYS A 330 8.84 52.98 4.31
C LYS A 330 9.01 53.98 5.47
N GLU A 331 10.19 53.94 6.11
CA GLU A 331 11.11 55.01 6.61
C GLU A 331 10.57 56.27 7.37
N PRO A 332 11.39 57.04 8.15
CA PRO A 332 12.87 57.09 8.19
C PRO A 332 13.54 57.16 9.58
N ASP A 333 14.86 56.92 9.54
CA ASP A 333 16.01 57.59 10.18
C ASP A 333 15.90 58.28 11.57
N GLY A 334 16.96 58.11 12.40
CA GLY A 334 17.28 59.04 13.48
C GLY A 334 17.61 58.47 14.88
N SER A 335 18.88 58.15 15.11
CA SER A 335 19.72 58.59 16.25
C SER A 335 19.10 58.75 17.66
N LYS A 336 19.56 57.95 18.65
CA LYS A 336 20.32 58.39 19.86
C LYS A 336 20.34 57.35 20.99
N ARG A 337 21.55 57.17 21.54
CA ARG A 337 21.88 56.68 22.89
C ARG A 337 20.89 57.16 23.98
N LYS A 338 20.56 56.29 24.94
CA LYS A 338 20.88 56.49 26.38
C LYS A 338 20.54 55.28 27.25
N THR A 339 21.50 54.97 28.10
CA THR A 339 21.53 54.12 29.30
C THR A 339 20.47 54.48 30.35
N LEU A 340 19.95 53.49 31.10
CA LEU A 340 19.69 53.54 32.56
C LEU A 340 19.11 52.17 33.02
N LYS A 341 19.89 51.29 33.66
CA LYS A 341 20.06 51.12 35.12
C LYS A 341 18.77 50.98 35.97
N LYS A 342 18.69 49.81 36.61
CA LYS A 342 18.17 49.50 37.97
C LYS A 342 16.65 49.63 38.22
N LYS A 343 16.03 48.55 38.71
CA LYS A 343 15.90 48.28 40.16
C LYS A 343 15.19 46.94 40.46
N LYS A 344 15.82 46.18 41.36
CA LYS A 344 15.24 45.16 42.24
C LYS A 344 14.11 45.74 43.10
N LYS A 345 13.07 44.95 43.35
CA LYS A 345 12.40 44.62 44.65
C LYS A 345 10.91 44.30 44.36
N LYS A 346 10.15 43.53 45.14
CA LYS A 346 10.31 42.51 46.20
C LYS A 346 8.86 42.28 46.67
N LYS A 347 8.46 41.01 46.82
CA LYS A 347 7.46 40.44 47.76
C LYS A 347 6.13 41.19 48.02
N LYS A 348 5.03 40.45 47.90
CA LYS A 348 4.10 40.00 48.99
C LYS A 348 2.90 39.32 48.29
N ASN A 349 2.60 38.03 48.45
CA ASN A 349 2.06 37.32 49.62
C ASN A 349 0.98 38.09 50.39
N ILE A 350 -0.29 37.80 50.06
CA ILE A 350 -1.51 37.83 50.90
C ILE A 350 -2.36 36.65 50.36
N VAL A 351 -2.31 35.47 51.00
CA VAL A 351 -3.20 34.93 52.04
C VAL A 351 -4.64 34.69 51.57
N SER A 352 -5.00 33.40 51.70
CA SER A 352 -6.29 32.72 51.62
C SER A 352 -7.50 33.44 52.24
N LYS A 353 -8.61 33.48 51.53
CA LYS A 353 -9.81 32.66 51.79
C LYS A 353 -10.84 32.89 50.69
#